data_AF-A0A843CGN3-F1
#
_entry.id   AF-A0A843CGN3-F1
#
_cell.length_a   1.000
_cell.length_b   1.000
_cell.length_c   1.000
_cell.angle_alpha   90.00
_cell.angle_beta   90.00
_cell.angle_gamma   90.00
#
_symmetry.space_group_name_H-M   'P 1'
#
loop_
_entity.id
_entity.type
_entity.pdbx_description
1 polymer ?
#
loop_
_entity_poly.entity_id
_entity_poly.type
_entity_poly.pdbx_seq_one_letter_code
_entity_poly.pdbx_strand_id
1 'polypeptide(L)'
;MQPSDTEIAEILDVGRNTIWRIKKRYREEGLQSALTDKPRPGQPKKYTDRHEAEVIAQACTKSPDGSKRWSLTLLTEEMRKKKG
;
A
#
# COMPACT_ATOMS: atom_id res chain seq x y z
N MET A 1 20.42 -33.44 -18.31
CA MET A 1 20.00 -33.36 -16.90
C MET A 1 19.72 -31.89 -16.60
N GLN A 2 18.59 -31.54 -15.96
CA GLN A 2 18.38 -30.13 -15.59
C GLN A 2 19.33 -29.76 -14.44
N PRO A 3 19.91 -28.54 -14.44
CA PRO A 3 20.76 -28.09 -13.35
C PRO A 3 19.97 -28.03 -12.05
N SER A 4 20.65 -28.37 -10.95
CA SER A 4 20.14 -28.26 -9.60
C SER A 4 19.83 -26.81 -9.24
N ASP A 5 18.98 -26.58 -8.24
CA ASP A 5 18.64 -25.23 -7.80
C ASP A 5 19.86 -24.46 -7.28
N THR A 6 20.87 -25.17 -6.75
CA THR A 6 22.14 -24.59 -6.31
C THR A 6 22.97 -24.11 -7.50
N GLU A 7 23.12 -24.93 -8.54
CA GLU A 7 23.86 -24.53 -9.76
C GLU A 7 23.19 -23.34 -10.45
N ILE A 8 21.85 -23.34 -10.54
CA ILE A 8 21.12 -22.20 -11.13
C ILE A 8 21.31 -20.94 -10.29
N ALA A 9 21.25 -21.05 -8.96
CA ALA A 9 21.45 -19.94 -8.04
C ALA A 9 22.85 -19.31 -8.17
N GLU A 10 23.89 -20.14 -8.31
CA GLU A 10 25.27 -19.69 -8.53
C GLU A 10 25.45 -19.01 -9.89
N ILE A 11 24.91 -19.60 -10.97
CA ILE A 11 25.00 -19.03 -12.32
C ILE A 11 24.29 -17.67 -12.43
N LEU A 12 23.15 -17.51 -11.76
CA LEU A 12 22.31 -16.31 -11.85
C LEU A 12 22.56 -15.29 -10.73
N ASP A 13 23.46 -15.58 -9.79
CA ASP A 13 23.72 -14.78 -8.58
C ASP A 13 22.43 -14.42 -7.82
N VAL A 14 21.59 -15.42 -7.56
CA VAL A 14 20.34 -15.26 -6.81
C VAL A 14 20.24 -16.27 -5.68
N GLY A 15 19.44 -15.97 -4.66
CA GLY A 15 19.14 -16.93 -3.61
C GLY A 15 18.38 -18.16 -4.14
N ARG A 16 18.70 -19.36 -3.62
CA ARG A 16 17.98 -20.62 -3.91
C ARG A 16 16.45 -20.50 -3.75
N ASN A 17 15.99 -19.70 -2.79
CA ASN A 17 14.56 -19.41 -2.59
C ASN A 17 13.89 -18.72 -3.79
N THR A 18 14.61 -17.87 -4.52
CA THR A 18 14.11 -17.24 -5.74
C THR A 18 13.85 -18.28 -6.81
N ILE A 19 14.77 -19.22 -7.01
CA ILE A 19 14.61 -20.33 -7.96
C ILE A 19 13.40 -21.19 -7.59
N TRP A 20 13.28 -21.59 -6.32
CA TRP A 20 12.13 -22.36 -5.85
C TRP A 20 10.81 -21.61 -6.07
N ARG A 21 10.73 -20.32 -5.74
CA ARG A 21 9.52 -19.49 -5.94
C ARG A 21 9.12 -19.40 -7.41
N ILE A 22 10.08 -19.17 -8.30
CA ILE A 22 9.84 -19.07 -9.75
C ILE A 22 9.41 -20.43 -10.30
N LYS A 23 10.11 -21.52 -9.98
CA LYS A 23 9.76 -22.88 -10.41
C LYS A 23 8.35 -23.29 -9.96
N LYS A 24 8.01 -22.99 -8.69
CA LYS A 24 6.68 -23.25 -8.14
C LYS A 24 5.62 -22.46 -8.90
N ARG A 25 5.80 -21.13 -9.05
CA ARG A 25 4.84 -20.28 -9.75
C ARG A 25 4.65 -20.69 -11.22
N TYR A 26 5.73 -21.07 -11.89
CA TYR A 26 5.66 -21.59 -13.26
C TYR A 26 4.81 -22.87 -13.37
N ARG A 27 5.02 -23.83 -12.47
CA ARG A 27 4.28 -25.11 -12.48
C ARG A 27 2.79 -24.92 -12.12
N GLU A 28 2.49 -24.01 -11.22
CA GLU A 28 1.12 -23.81 -10.71
C GLU A 28 0.30 -22.82 -11.54
N GLU A 29 0.93 -21.76 -12.06
CA GLU A 29 0.25 -20.59 -12.65
C GLU A 29 0.73 -20.27 -14.08
N GLY A 30 1.71 -21.02 -14.60
CA GLY A 30 2.23 -20.87 -15.97
C GLY A 30 3.31 -19.80 -16.13
N LEU A 31 3.81 -19.68 -17.38
CA LEU A 31 4.95 -18.83 -17.72
C LEU A 31 4.71 -17.35 -17.41
N GLN A 32 3.56 -16.81 -17.81
CA GLN A 32 3.28 -15.39 -17.61
C GLN A 32 3.29 -15.03 -16.12
N SER A 33 2.63 -15.82 -15.27
CA SER A 33 2.65 -15.59 -13.83
C SER A 33 4.06 -15.68 -13.24
N ALA A 34 4.88 -16.65 -13.69
CA ALA A 34 6.28 -16.79 -13.26
C ALA A 34 7.14 -15.55 -13.53
N LEU A 35 6.87 -14.84 -14.64
CA LEU A 35 7.65 -13.69 -15.09
C LEU A 35 7.10 -12.35 -14.59
N THR A 36 5.80 -12.25 -14.36
CA THR A 36 5.16 -10.99 -13.96
C THR A 36 4.89 -10.92 -12.46
N ASP A 37 4.97 -9.71 -11.91
CA ASP A 37 4.49 -9.46 -10.55
C ASP A 37 2.96 -9.54 -10.47
N LYS A 38 2.46 -10.00 -9.33
CA LYS A 38 1.01 -9.97 -9.06
C LYS A 38 0.57 -8.51 -8.85
N PRO A 39 -0.67 -8.15 -9.23
CA PRO A 39 -1.23 -6.83 -8.95
C PRO A 39 -1.08 -6.47 -7.47
N ARG A 40 -0.65 -5.23 -7.19
CA ARG A 40 -0.54 -4.67 -5.83
C ARG A 40 -1.64 -3.63 -5.65
N PRO A 41 -2.88 -4.02 -5.30
CA PRO A 41 -4.02 -3.09 -5.21
C PRO A 41 -3.87 -2.02 -4.11
N GLY A 42 -2.87 -2.14 -3.24
CA GLY A 42 -2.66 -1.21 -2.13
C GLY A 42 -3.76 -1.31 -1.07
N GLN A 43 -3.72 -0.39 -0.10
CA GLN A 43 -4.78 -0.29 0.90
C GLN A 43 -6.00 0.43 0.30
N PRO A 44 -7.24 -0.05 0.52
CA PRO A 44 -8.43 0.66 0.06
C PRO A 44 -8.52 2.06 0.68
N LYS A 45 -9.16 2.99 -0.04
CA LYS A 45 -9.39 4.38 0.42
C LYS A 45 -10.14 4.34 1.77
N LYS A 46 -9.50 4.83 2.83
CA LYS A 46 -10.06 4.83 4.20
C LYS A 46 -11.13 5.90 4.40
N TYR A 47 -11.02 7.03 3.70
CA TYR A 47 -11.90 8.18 3.85
C TYR A 47 -12.85 8.27 2.65
N THR A 48 -14.14 8.44 2.93
CA THR A 48 -15.16 8.64 1.90
C THR A 48 -15.19 10.11 1.49
N ASP A 49 -15.83 10.41 0.37
CA ASP A 49 -15.98 11.80 -0.10
C ASP A 49 -16.80 12.64 0.90
N ARG A 50 -17.68 12.02 1.69
CA ARG A 50 -18.37 12.68 2.82
C ARG A 50 -17.38 13.12 3.90
N HIS A 51 -16.45 12.25 4.30
CA HIS A 51 -15.44 12.59 5.29
C HIS A 51 -14.56 13.76 4.79
N GLU A 52 -14.21 13.77 3.50
CA GLU A 52 -13.44 14.86 2.90
C GLU A 52 -14.22 16.18 2.91
N ALA A 53 -15.51 16.15 2.51
CA ALA A 53 -16.37 17.32 2.50
C ALA A 53 -16.55 17.93 3.90
N GLU A 54 -16.69 17.10 4.94
CA GLU A 54 -16.82 17.57 6.32
C GLU A 54 -15.54 18.27 6.82
N VAL A 55 -14.36 17.74 6.48
CA VAL A 55 -13.07 18.38 6.81
C VAL A 55 -12.92 19.70 6.08
N ILE A 56 -13.27 19.76 4.79
CA ILE A 56 -13.22 21.00 3.99
C ILE A 56 -14.15 22.06 4.58
N ALA A 57 -15.40 21.69 4.88
CA ALA A 57 -16.37 22.59 5.48
C ALA A 57 -15.86 23.14 6.83
N GLN A 58 -15.23 22.28 7.66
CA GLN A 58 -14.61 22.71 8.92
C GLN A 58 -13.44 23.68 8.70
N ALA A 59 -12.57 23.42 7.72
CA ALA A 59 -11.44 24.28 7.43
C ALA A 59 -11.85 25.67 6.89
N CYS A 60 -13.04 25.77 6.29
CA CYS A 60 -13.61 27.04 5.83
C CYS A 60 -14.24 27.89 6.95
N THR A 61 -14.40 27.37 8.18
CA THR A 61 -14.89 28.18 9.31
C THR A 61 -13.76 28.94 10.00
N LYS A 62 -14.12 29.86 10.89
CA LYS A 62 -13.15 30.51 11.78
C LYS A 62 -12.44 29.46 12.64
N SER A 63 -11.11 29.58 12.74
CA SER A 63 -10.29 28.77 13.65
C SER A 63 -10.69 29.02 15.11
N PRO A 64 -10.56 28.03 16.01
CA PRO A 64 -10.83 28.20 17.43
C PRO A 64 -9.93 29.27 18.05
N ASP A 65 -10.39 29.82 19.17
CA ASP A 65 -9.66 30.85 19.91
C ASP A 65 -8.26 30.38 20.31
N GLY A 66 -7.29 31.29 20.25
CA GLY A 66 -5.87 30.99 20.47
C GLY A 66 -5.13 30.52 19.21
N SER A 67 -5.82 30.31 18.07
CA SER A 67 -5.20 29.93 16.80
C SER A 67 -5.58 30.89 15.66
N LYS A 68 -4.57 31.39 14.93
CA LYS A 68 -4.80 32.27 13.77
C LYS A 68 -5.32 31.54 12.53
N ARG A 69 -5.13 30.21 12.45
CA ARG A 69 -5.49 29.37 11.31
C ARG A 69 -5.68 27.92 11.74
N TRP A 70 -6.43 27.16 10.94
CA TRP A 70 -6.48 25.71 11.06
C TRP A 70 -5.11 25.08 10.79
N SER A 71 -4.62 24.28 11.74
CA SER A 71 -3.52 23.33 11.52
C SER A 71 -4.09 21.92 11.31
N LEU A 72 -3.31 21.02 10.72
CA LEU A 72 -3.73 19.62 10.57
C LEU A 72 -4.06 18.96 11.92
N THR A 73 -3.28 19.26 12.97
CA THR A 73 -3.53 18.75 14.32
C THR A 73 -4.86 19.26 14.87
N LEU A 74 -5.13 20.57 14.75
CA LEU A 74 -6.39 21.17 15.22
C LEU A 74 -7.60 20.63 14.46
N LEU A 75 -7.51 20.51 13.13
CA LEU A 75 -8.56 19.88 12.33
C LEU A 75 -8.78 18.43 12.77
N THR A 76 -7.72 17.68 13.02
CA THR A 76 -7.84 16.28 13.47
C THR A 76 -8.52 16.18 14.82
N GLU A 77 -8.12 17.01 15.79
CA GLU A 77 -8.73 17.05 17.13
C GLU A 77 -10.19 17.46 17.06
N GLU A 78 -10.52 18.46 16.26
CA GLU A 78 -11.90 18.93 16.11
C GLU A 78 -12.78 17.89 15.42
N MET A 79 -12.28 17.25 14.36
CA MET A 79 -13.00 16.20 13.65
C MET A 79 -13.20 14.94 14.52
N ARG A 80 -12.34 14.67 15.50
CA ARG A 80 -12.54 13.59 16.49
C ARG A 80 -13.69 13.86 17.46
N LYS A 81 -14.03 15.13 17.71
CA LYS A 81 -15.15 15.51 18.59
C LYS A 81 -16.50 15.34 17.90
N LYS A 82 -16.54 15.45 16.58
CA LYS A 82 -17.75 15.20 15.80
C LYS A 82 -18.04 13.69 15.79
N LYS A 83 -19.27 13.32 16.10
CA LYS A 83 -19.74 11.94 15.87
C LYS A 83 -19.88 11.73 14.37
N GLY A 84 -19.30 10.65 13.85
CA GLY A 84 -19.36 10.28 12.43
C GLY A 84 -20.72 9.75 11.99
#